data_AF-A0A257DCZ5-F1
#
_entry.id   AF-A0A257DCZ5-F1
#
_cell.length_a   1.000
_cell.length_b   1.000
_cell.length_c   1.000
_cell.angle_alpha   90.00
_cell.angle_beta   90.00
_cell.angle_gamma   90.00
#
_symmetry.space_group_name_H-M   'P 1'
#
loop_
_entity.id
_entity.type
_entity.pdbx_description
1 polymer ?
#
loop_
_entity_poly.entity_id
_entity_poly.type
_entity_poly.pdbx_seq_one_letter_code
_entity_poly.pdbx_strand_id
1 'polypeptide(L)'
;MAVCVVSVCLLTSTSWARDGGVEARISAVELKQLPPEARQTHMLIHSGGPFPYRKDGIVFGNRERLLPDRSRGFYREYTVPTPGARDRGARRIVCGGKQPRIPESCYYSADHYASFKRIVQ
;
A
#
# COMPACT_ATOMS: atom_id res chain seq x y z
N MET A 1 29.88 50.38 -6.17
CA MET A 1 28.43 50.54 -6.05
C MET A 1 27.79 49.17 -6.29
N ALA A 2 27.41 48.48 -5.21
CA ALA A 2 26.77 47.18 -5.25
C ALA A 2 25.25 47.37 -5.14
N VAL A 3 24.43 46.75 -6.01
CA VAL A 3 23.01 46.51 -5.72
C VAL A 3 22.48 45.24 -6.42
N CYS A 4 22.09 44.30 -5.56
CA CYS A 4 21.01 43.32 -5.57
C CYS A 4 20.62 42.57 -6.86
N VAL A 5 21.03 41.30 -6.89
CA VAL A 5 20.26 40.21 -7.51
C VAL A 5 19.08 39.90 -6.59
N VAL A 6 17.84 40.13 -7.03
CA VAL A 6 16.64 39.71 -6.32
C VAL A 6 16.33 38.27 -6.74
N SER A 7 16.84 37.30 -5.98
CA SER A 7 16.38 35.92 -6.07
C SER A 7 14.99 35.82 -5.43
N VAL A 8 13.97 35.65 -6.26
CA VAL A 8 12.63 35.26 -5.80
C VAL A 8 12.70 33.80 -5.36
N CYS A 9 12.69 33.57 -4.04
CA CYS A 9 12.50 32.25 -3.45
C CYS A 9 11.11 31.71 -3.83
N LEU A 10 11.07 30.69 -4.70
CA LEU A 10 9.90 29.86 -4.90
C LEU A 10 9.65 29.07 -3.60
N LEU A 11 8.65 29.47 -2.82
CA LEU A 11 8.16 28.71 -1.68
C LEU A 11 7.43 27.46 -2.19
N THR A 12 8.17 26.38 -2.41
CA THR A 12 7.56 25.07 -2.66
C THR A 12 6.90 24.58 -1.38
N SER A 13 5.57 24.49 -1.37
CA SER A 13 4.82 23.93 -0.25
C SER A 13 5.15 22.45 -0.08
N THR A 14 5.99 22.10 0.89
CA THR A 14 6.22 20.70 1.29
C THR A 14 5.04 20.20 2.10
N SER A 15 4.06 19.60 1.43
CA SER A 15 2.94 18.89 2.05
C SER A 15 3.39 17.51 2.59
N TRP A 16 4.38 17.46 3.49
CA TRP A 16 4.95 16.19 3.99
C TRP A 16 4.42 15.80 5.38
N ALA A 17 3.61 16.65 6.02
CA ALA A 17 3.21 16.45 7.42
C ALA A 17 2.10 15.39 7.63
N ARG A 18 1.32 15.05 6.59
CA ARG A 18 0.16 14.14 6.74
C ARG A 18 0.52 12.66 6.63
N ASP A 19 1.49 12.31 5.80
CA ASP A 19 1.84 10.91 5.53
C ASP A 19 2.60 10.24 6.67
N GLY A 20 3.56 10.96 7.27
CA GLY A 20 4.38 10.42 8.36
C GLY A 20 3.57 10.04 9.60
N GLY A 21 2.48 10.78 9.88
CA GLY A 21 1.61 10.49 11.01
C GLY A 21 0.74 9.24 10.84
N VAL A 22 0.37 8.89 9.61
CA VAL A 22 -0.38 7.66 9.32
C VAL A 22 0.55 6.46 9.33
N GLU A 23 1.70 6.53 8.65
CA GLU A 23 2.67 5.42 8.60
C GLU A 23 3.14 5.03 10.02
N ALA A 24 3.36 5.99 10.92
CA ALA A 24 3.74 5.74 12.30
C ALA A 24 2.67 5.02 13.15
N ARG A 25 1.40 5.05 12.73
CA ARG A 25 0.28 4.38 13.43
C ARG A 25 0.01 2.98 12.90
N ILE A 26 0.54 2.63 11.73
CA ILE A 26 0.38 1.30 11.14
C ILE A 26 1.40 0.36 11.80
N SER A 27 0.91 -0.68 12.47
CA SER A 27 1.80 -1.69 13.06
C SER A 27 2.52 -2.49 11.98
N ALA A 28 3.79 -2.83 12.22
CA ALA A 28 4.54 -3.72 11.33
C ALA A 28 4.21 -5.20 11.61
N VAL A 29 4.37 -6.05 10.59
CA VAL A 29 4.31 -7.51 10.70
C VAL A 29 5.32 -8.13 9.75
N GLU A 30 6.06 -9.12 10.23
CA GLU A 30 7.00 -9.86 9.41
C GLU A 30 6.26 -10.75 8.40
N LEU A 31 6.74 -10.81 7.15
CA LEU A 31 6.13 -11.63 6.11
C LEU A 31 5.98 -13.08 6.54
N LYS A 32 6.97 -13.63 7.26
CA LYS A 32 6.94 -15.01 7.80
C LYS A 32 5.85 -15.25 8.84
N GLN A 33 5.38 -14.20 9.53
CA GLN A 33 4.31 -14.28 10.54
C GLN A 33 2.91 -14.23 9.93
N LEU A 34 2.78 -13.86 8.66
CA LEU A 34 1.50 -13.84 7.97
C LEU A 34 0.99 -15.26 7.67
N PRO A 35 -0.34 -15.45 7.49
CA PRO A 35 -0.89 -16.71 7.02
C PRO A 35 -0.23 -17.19 5.71
N PRO A 36 -0.10 -18.51 5.47
CA PRO A 36 0.52 -19.04 4.26
C PRO A 36 -0.08 -18.47 2.96
N GLU A 37 -1.39 -18.25 2.93
CA GLU A 37 -2.11 -17.70 1.78
C GLU A 37 -1.69 -16.25 1.49
N ALA A 38 -1.42 -15.45 2.53
CA ALA A 38 -0.93 -14.09 2.39
C ALA A 38 0.50 -14.07 1.85
N ARG A 39 1.36 -14.98 2.33
CA ARG A 39 2.73 -15.11 1.80
C ARG A 39 2.73 -15.52 0.32
N GLN A 40 1.86 -16.46 -0.06
CA GLN A 40 1.67 -16.85 -1.46
C GLN A 40 1.21 -15.68 -2.31
N THR A 41 0.22 -14.93 -1.84
CA THR A 41 -0.28 -13.73 -2.53
C THR A 41 0.82 -12.68 -2.70
N HIS A 42 1.64 -12.46 -1.66
CA HIS A 42 2.79 -11.56 -1.73
C HIS A 42 3.80 -11.98 -2.81
N MET A 43 4.10 -13.28 -2.92
CA MET A 43 4.98 -13.79 -4.00
C MET A 43 4.36 -13.56 -5.38
N LEU A 44 3.06 -13.83 -5.55
CA LEU A 44 2.36 -13.59 -6.82
C LEU A 44 2.39 -12.11 -7.24
N ILE A 45 2.31 -11.18 -6.29
CA ILE A 45 2.39 -9.74 -6.58
C ILE A 45 3.76 -9.40 -7.21
N HIS A 46 4.84 -9.94 -6.64
CA HIS A 46 6.20 -9.72 -7.13
C HIS A 46 6.49 -10.46 -8.44
N SER A 47 5.87 -11.63 -8.66
CA SER A 47 5.97 -12.35 -9.94
C SER A 47 5.07 -11.78 -11.04
N GLY A 48 4.10 -10.92 -10.69
CA GLY A 48 3.13 -10.36 -11.61
C GLY A 48 1.96 -11.29 -11.95
N GLY A 49 1.63 -12.23 -11.07
CA GLY A 49 0.53 -13.18 -11.23
C GLY A 49 0.97 -14.55 -11.79
N PRO A 50 0.05 -15.34 -12.36
CA PRO A 50 -1.37 -15.01 -12.60
C PRO A 50 -2.15 -14.86 -11.28
N PHE A 51 -3.15 -13.97 -11.27
CA PHE A 51 -3.99 -13.74 -10.09
C PHE A 51 -5.32 -14.50 -10.19
N PRO A 52 -5.76 -15.16 -9.10
CA PRO A 52 -6.94 -16.04 -9.14
C PRO A 52 -8.27 -15.28 -9.20
N TYR A 53 -8.34 -14.03 -8.77
CA TYR A 53 -9.59 -13.27 -8.74
C TYR A 53 -9.57 -12.09 -9.70
N ARG A 54 -10.70 -11.86 -10.38
CA ARG A 54 -10.86 -10.75 -11.36
C ARG A 54 -10.59 -9.35 -10.81
N LYS A 55 -10.70 -9.16 -9.49
CA LYS A 55 -10.45 -7.87 -8.84
C LYS A 55 -9.00 -7.71 -8.38
N ASP A 56 -8.16 -8.73 -8.50
CA ASP A 56 -6.78 -8.62 -8.07
C ASP A 56 -6.00 -7.70 -9.02
N GLY A 57 -5.23 -6.79 -8.43
CA GLY A 57 -4.45 -5.80 -9.17
C GLY A 57 -5.22 -4.53 -9.55
N ILE A 58 -6.51 -4.41 -9.22
CA ILE A 58 -7.25 -3.15 -9.44
C ILE A 58 -6.78 -2.07 -8.47
N VAL A 59 -7.05 -0.81 -8.82
CA VAL A 59 -6.69 0.34 -7.98
C VAL A 59 -7.45 0.31 -6.65
N PHE A 60 -6.72 0.39 -5.55
CA PHE A 60 -7.26 0.63 -4.23
C PHE A 60 -7.32 2.13 -3.96
N GLY A 61 -8.50 2.63 -3.57
CA GLY A 61 -8.77 4.07 -3.50
C GLY A 61 -8.26 4.77 -2.24
N ASN A 62 -7.97 4.04 -1.16
CA ASN A 62 -7.58 4.60 0.14
C ASN A 62 -8.50 5.74 0.62
N ARG A 63 -9.83 5.59 0.51
CA ARG A 63 -10.79 6.68 0.77
C ARG A 63 -10.86 7.03 2.26
N GLU A 64 -10.71 6.02 3.10
CA GLU A 64 -10.70 6.09 4.55
C GLU A 64 -9.35 6.60 5.10
N ARG A 65 -8.35 6.78 4.23
CA ARG A 65 -7.01 7.31 4.55
C ARG A 65 -6.30 6.56 5.68
N LEU A 66 -6.45 5.24 5.70
CA LEU A 66 -5.77 4.35 6.63
C LEU A 66 -4.35 3.98 6.19
N LEU A 67 -4.01 4.25 4.92
CA LEU A 67 -2.66 4.22 4.37
C LEU A 67 -2.17 5.65 4.07
N PRO A 68 -0.86 5.89 3.93
CA PRO A 68 -0.33 7.20 3.55
C PRO A 68 -1.01 7.77 2.29
N ASP A 69 -1.21 9.08 2.26
CA ASP A 69 -1.86 9.78 1.15
C ASP A 69 -0.92 9.80 -0.06
N ARG A 70 -1.34 9.19 -1.15
CA ARG A 70 -0.53 9.06 -2.37
C ARG A 70 -1.42 9.34 -3.58
N SER A 71 -0.79 9.72 -4.68
CA SER A 71 -1.49 9.98 -5.95
C SER A 71 -2.41 8.82 -6.35
N ARG A 72 -3.55 9.13 -6.96
CA ARG A 72 -4.51 8.12 -7.44
C ARG A 72 -3.81 7.05 -8.28
N GLY A 73 -4.15 5.78 -8.04
CA GLY A 73 -3.55 4.65 -8.75
C GLY A 73 -2.25 4.12 -8.12
N PHE A 74 -1.75 4.76 -7.05
CA PHE A 74 -0.55 4.30 -6.35
C PHE A 74 -0.75 2.94 -5.68
N TYR A 75 -1.92 2.70 -5.07
CA TYR A 75 -2.24 1.46 -4.38
C TYR A 75 -3.05 0.50 -5.26
N ARG A 76 -2.77 -0.80 -5.13
CA ARG A 76 -3.54 -1.89 -5.75
C ARG A 76 -3.89 -2.95 -4.72
N GLU A 77 -5.08 -3.52 -4.84
CA GLU A 77 -5.56 -4.58 -3.95
C GLU A 77 -5.42 -5.98 -4.54
N TYR A 78 -5.16 -6.95 -3.67
CA TYR A 78 -5.04 -8.36 -4.00
C TYR A 78 -5.76 -9.18 -2.94
N THR A 79 -6.54 -10.17 -3.39
CA THR A 79 -7.26 -11.09 -2.52
C THR A 79 -6.29 -12.05 -1.87
N VAL A 80 -6.39 -12.20 -0.55
CA VAL A 80 -5.77 -13.32 0.16
C VAL A 80 -6.84 -14.37 0.40
N PRO A 81 -6.71 -15.58 -0.15
CA PRO A 81 -7.68 -16.65 0.09
C PRO A 81 -7.88 -16.93 1.58
N THR A 82 -9.13 -17.12 1.98
CA THR A 82 -9.48 -17.64 3.31
C THR A 82 -9.88 -19.11 3.15
N PRO A 83 -9.16 -20.08 3.75
CA PRO A 83 -9.52 -21.48 3.67
C PRO A 83 -10.98 -21.73 4.10
N GLY A 84 -11.72 -22.49 3.28
CA GLY A 84 -13.13 -22.80 3.54
C GLY A 84 -14.14 -21.70 3.20
N ALA A 85 -13.69 -20.50 2.83
CA ALA A 85 -14.60 -19.45 2.36
C ALA A 85 -15.19 -19.80 0.99
N ARG A 86 -16.50 -19.54 0.80
CA ARG A 86 -17.20 -19.72 -0.48
C ARG A 86 -17.05 -18.50 -1.41
N ASP A 87 -16.56 -17.40 -0.86
CA ASP A 87 -16.32 -16.13 -1.56
C ASP A 87 -14.85 -15.73 -1.44
N ARG A 88 -14.53 -14.47 -1.77
CA ARG A 88 -13.17 -13.91 -1.68
C ARG A 88 -12.67 -13.72 -0.24
N GLY A 89 -13.52 -13.92 0.77
CA GLY A 89 -13.23 -13.60 2.16
C GLY A 89 -12.94 -12.12 2.42
N ALA A 90 -12.51 -11.80 3.64
CA ALA A 90 -12.18 -10.45 4.09
C ALA A 90 -10.70 -10.07 3.94
N ARG A 91 -9.80 -11.04 3.75
CA ARG A 91 -8.35 -10.84 3.82
C ARG A 91 -7.79 -10.26 2.52
N ARG A 92 -6.91 -9.26 2.63
CA ARG A 92 -6.36 -8.53 1.48
C ARG A 92 -4.90 -8.17 1.71
N ILE A 93 -4.15 -8.09 0.62
CA ILE A 93 -2.89 -7.34 0.57
C ILE A 93 -3.12 -6.11 -0.32
N VAL A 94 -2.71 -4.95 0.16
CA VAL A 94 -2.67 -3.71 -0.61
C VAL A 94 -1.22 -3.31 -0.77
N CYS A 95 -0.73 -3.25 -2.01
CA CYS A 95 0.63 -2.81 -2.29
C CYS A 95 0.61 -1.46 -3.01
N GLY A 96 1.50 -0.57 -2.57
CA GLY A 96 1.74 0.74 -3.14
C GLY A 96 3.03 0.77 -3.94
N GLY A 97 3.07 1.53 -5.03
CA GLY A 97 4.28 1.76 -5.80
C GLY A 97 3.99 2.26 -7.20
N LYS A 98 4.96 2.94 -7.83
CA LYS A 98 4.84 3.34 -9.25
C LYS A 98 4.73 2.13 -10.19
N GLN A 99 5.40 1.03 -9.85
CA GLN A 99 5.42 -0.18 -10.65
C GLN A 99 4.72 -1.33 -9.90
N PRO A 100 3.64 -1.93 -10.43
CA PRO A 100 2.86 -2.93 -9.70
C PRO A 100 3.65 -4.17 -9.23
N ARG A 101 4.66 -4.58 -10.01
CA ARG A 101 5.51 -5.75 -9.72
C ARG A 101 6.72 -5.45 -8.84
N ILE A 102 6.98 -4.16 -8.58
CA ILE A 102 8.07 -3.69 -7.72
C ILE A 102 7.44 -2.72 -6.70
N PRO A 103 6.62 -3.23 -5.77
CA PRO A 103 5.96 -2.39 -4.80
C PRO A 103 6.97 -1.73 -3.86
N GLU A 104 6.73 -0.46 -3.52
CA GLU A 104 7.50 0.30 -2.54
C GLU A 104 7.13 -0.13 -1.11
N SER A 105 5.87 -0.47 -0.88
CA SER A 105 5.35 -0.98 0.39
C SER A 105 4.14 -1.86 0.16
N CYS A 106 3.94 -2.83 1.06
CA CYS A 106 2.77 -3.70 1.08
C CYS A 106 2.16 -3.73 2.47
N TYR A 107 0.83 -3.80 2.53
CA TYR A 107 0.05 -3.77 3.74
C TYR A 107 -0.93 -4.94 3.73
N TYR A 108 -1.03 -5.64 4.86
CA TYR A 108 -1.98 -6.73 5.06
C TYR A 108 -3.19 -6.23 5.85
N SER A 109 -4.40 -6.59 5.39
CA SER A 109 -5.65 -6.42 6.12
C SER A 109 -6.31 -7.79 6.29
N ALA A 110 -6.73 -8.09 7.52
CA ALA A 110 -7.46 -9.32 7.83
C ALA A 110 -8.99 -9.13 7.83
N ASP A 111 -9.44 -7.88 7.74
CA ASP A 111 -10.76 -7.40 8.16
C ASP A 111 -11.40 -6.48 7.11
N HIS A 112 -11.14 -6.75 5.83
CA HIS A 112 -11.74 -6.04 4.71
C HIS A 112 -11.50 -4.52 4.76
N TYR A 113 -10.24 -4.14 4.89
CA TYR A 113 -9.71 -2.76 4.90
C TYR A 113 -10.04 -1.94 6.16
N ALA A 114 -10.57 -2.55 7.23
CA ALA A 114 -10.84 -1.84 8.48
C ALA A 114 -9.56 -1.53 9.26
N SER A 115 -8.52 -2.36 9.13
CA SER A 115 -7.18 -2.11 9.67
C SER A 115 -6.08 -2.65 8.76
N PHE A 116 -4.86 -2.14 8.96
CA PHE A 116 -3.69 -2.53 8.19
C PHE A 116 -2.49 -2.82 9.09
N LYS A 117 -1.68 -3.77 8.65
CA LYS A 117 -0.32 -3.97 9.13
C LYS A 117 0.65 -3.85 7.96
N ARG A 118 1.73 -3.11 8.14
CA ARG A 118 2.80 -2.97 7.14
C ARG A 118 3.63 -4.24 7.11
N ILE A 119 3.76 -4.85 5.94
CA ILE A 119 4.56 -6.06 5.74
C ILE A 119 6.03 -5.66 5.68
N VAL A 120 6.85 -6.29 6.52
CA VAL A 120 8.32 -6.18 6.55
C VAL A 120 8.96 -7.56 6.34
N GLN A 121 10.24 -7.61 5.99
CA GLN A 121 10.97 -8.83 5.63
C GLN A 121 12.03 -9.20 6.66
#